data_AF-A0A4R4JYI6-F1
#
_entry.id   AF-A0A4R4JYI6-F1
#
_cell.length_a   1.000
_cell.length_b   1.000
_cell.length_c   1.000
_cell.angle_alpha   90.00
_cell.angle_beta   90.00
_cell.angle_gamma   90.00
#
_symmetry.space_group_name_H-M   'P 1'
#
loop_
_entity.id
_entity.type
_entity.pdbx_description
1 polymer ?
#
loop_
_entity_poly.entity_id
_entity_poly.type
_entity_poly.pdbx_seq_one_letter_code
_entity_poly.pdbx_strand_id
1 'polypeptide(L)'
;MTKIFSFNKNHRDLSAGHNSHLKEVNGVNGMPKSLAPGFPDLDDQFNQMGITHIRIHDCFGIGDMDNYFQVDRKNNKDSMTANVPEENQPEAKKLAADISNIRSIFPYAAAGMRNHDISLALKGANYKMTDAYLRDVMRNQAEINPGNIQRQIMFRIGRSLDGGYEIPEDFDVYATLVSTLVNRYALNYARIGLPRKITYWQVWNEPELFMFWNNDDPKKYYELYEKIARMIKSVDPSAKVGSAGIVFVNSERENYVDGFLRYCRDNDVPLDFFSWHGYVETGDPKNIIDMGNTVQKSLNTYGFTDIESICTEWNSSPIGTKNTYTKVQGIKNAAYIASTLIYMQYMKADRAYYYRGDGLSFGLFNDQPNPKNPNIKNFCTYSAQSFSLFARMFETPYILSGNRDFSTGLTVLATENDEGNKINILAANYKVDESLADGNSAPDYFYQQYYLDTSLTLNQLTDAWSKNKWFGGVDPTTIHTDNTVVQNEIVKKFPDDNMLKVKTRNYNNSDQGITVVINHIGYKKFKVKAYRIQEGGTLERMTPPEVTNQITVSISNNKLTLVDAMAKPSTVTLYSLELMHH
;
A
#
# COMPACT_ATOMS: atom_id res chain seq x y z
N MET A 1 -8.61 23.42 26.53
CA MET A 1 -9.54 22.31 26.82
C MET A 1 -9.04 21.06 26.12
N THR A 2 -9.26 19.87 26.70
CA THR A 2 -8.85 18.59 26.12
C THR A 2 -10.04 17.65 25.98
N LYS A 3 -10.05 16.82 24.94
CA LYS A 3 -11.02 15.73 24.76
C LYS A 3 -10.53 14.49 25.51
N ILE A 4 -11.41 13.88 26.30
CA ILE A 4 -11.08 12.71 27.11
C ILE A 4 -11.37 11.42 26.35
N PHE A 5 -10.38 10.53 26.29
CA PHE A 5 -10.48 9.14 25.84
C PHE A 5 -10.19 8.23 27.03
N SER A 6 -11.10 7.30 27.31
CA SER A 6 -10.98 6.39 28.46
C SER A 6 -10.86 4.94 27.98
N PHE A 7 -9.91 4.22 28.54
CA PHE A 7 -9.64 2.81 28.31
C PHE A 7 -9.69 2.04 29.63
N ASN A 8 -9.90 0.73 29.56
CA ASN A 8 -9.95 -0.17 30.70
C ASN A 8 -8.87 -1.24 30.54
N LYS A 9 -7.89 -1.26 31.45
CA LYS A 9 -6.78 -2.22 31.38
C LYS A 9 -7.22 -3.67 31.62
N ASN A 10 -8.29 -3.90 32.38
CA ASN A 10 -8.77 -5.26 32.66
C ASN A 10 -9.48 -5.92 31.46
N HIS A 11 -9.73 -5.17 30.38
CA HIS A 11 -10.50 -5.67 29.24
C HIS A 11 -9.82 -5.33 27.92
N ARG A 12 -9.51 -6.37 27.14
CA ARG A 12 -9.09 -6.24 25.75
C ARG A 12 -10.32 -6.06 24.84
N ASP A 13 -10.19 -5.28 23.77
CA ASP A 13 -11.29 -5.02 22.83
C ASP A 13 -11.41 -6.17 21.82
N LEU A 14 -12.28 -7.14 22.10
CA LEU A 14 -12.49 -8.29 21.23
C LEU A 14 -13.17 -7.94 19.89
N SER A 15 -13.74 -6.74 19.77
CA SER A 15 -14.35 -6.27 18.51
C SER A 15 -13.38 -5.53 17.60
N ALA A 16 -12.13 -5.33 18.05
CA ALA A 16 -11.07 -4.71 17.28
C ALA A 16 -9.97 -5.72 16.95
N GLY A 17 -9.14 -5.39 15.97
CA GLY A 17 -8.05 -6.22 15.54
C GLY A 17 -8.52 -7.58 15.01
N HIS A 18 -7.72 -8.62 15.24
CA HIS A 18 -8.12 -10.03 15.20
C HIS A 18 -8.38 -10.50 16.63
N ASN A 19 -9.60 -10.35 17.13
CA ASN A 19 -9.96 -10.62 18.53
C ASN A 19 -9.01 -9.94 19.53
N SER A 20 -8.92 -8.62 19.46
CA SER A 20 -8.01 -7.71 20.19
C SER A 20 -6.55 -7.71 19.76
N HIS A 21 -6.07 -8.68 18.99
CA HIS A 21 -4.69 -8.64 18.49
C HIS A 21 -4.59 -7.64 17.32
N LEU A 22 -3.62 -6.73 17.37
CA LEU A 22 -3.41 -5.72 16.34
C LEU A 22 -3.22 -6.36 14.95
N LYS A 23 -3.87 -5.81 13.93
CA LYS A 23 -3.76 -6.28 12.54
C LYS A 23 -2.60 -5.62 11.84
N GLU A 24 -1.92 -6.39 11.00
CA GLU A 24 -0.81 -5.95 10.14
C GLU A 24 -1.32 -5.21 8.89
N VAL A 25 -1.95 -4.06 9.09
CA VAL A 25 -2.52 -3.20 8.03
C VAL A 25 -1.53 -2.16 7.51
N ASN A 26 -0.25 -2.25 7.90
CA ASN A 26 0.83 -1.36 7.48
C ASN A 26 1.61 -1.90 6.26
N GLY A 27 1.01 -2.76 5.43
CA GLY A 27 1.62 -3.17 4.18
C GLY A 27 1.71 -2.03 3.18
N VAL A 28 2.48 -2.21 2.10
CA VAL A 28 2.66 -1.20 1.06
C VAL A 28 2.69 -1.80 -0.35
N ASN A 29 2.29 -0.99 -1.33
CA ASN A 29 2.72 -1.16 -2.71
C ASN A 29 4.13 -0.54 -2.88
N GLY A 30 4.83 -0.94 -3.93
CA GLY A 30 6.21 -0.48 -4.18
C GLY A 30 7.27 -1.28 -3.42
N MET A 31 8.53 -1.09 -3.79
CA MET A 31 9.64 -1.91 -3.30
C MET A 31 10.70 -1.10 -2.55
N PRO A 32 11.40 -1.68 -1.56
CA PRO A 32 12.50 -1.01 -0.86
C PRO A 32 13.76 -0.85 -1.71
N LYS A 33 13.74 -1.28 -2.98
CA LYS A 33 14.89 -1.28 -3.87
C LYS A 33 14.66 -0.28 -4.99
N SER A 34 15.72 0.38 -5.40
CA SER A 34 15.72 1.25 -6.57
C SER A 34 15.12 0.51 -7.78
N LEU A 35 14.00 1.01 -8.30
CA LEU A 35 13.31 0.41 -9.44
C LEU A 35 13.96 0.81 -10.77
N ALA A 36 14.52 2.02 -10.87
CA ALA A 36 15.13 2.55 -12.07
C ALA A 36 16.16 3.65 -11.71
N PRO A 37 16.98 4.12 -12.65
CA PRO A 37 17.83 5.29 -12.44
C PRO A 37 17.07 6.48 -11.86
N GLY A 38 17.66 7.16 -10.88
CA GLY A 38 17.03 8.30 -10.17
C GLY A 38 16.23 7.92 -8.91
N PHE A 39 15.95 6.63 -8.68
CA PHE A 39 15.25 6.17 -7.47
C PHE A 39 16.20 5.55 -6.43
N PRO A 40 15.96 5.76 -5.12
CA PRO A 40 16.85 5.30 -4.05
C PRO A 40 16.63 3.83 -3.65
N ASP A 41 17.59 3.25 -2.93
CA ASP A 41 17.34 2.10 -2.05
C ASP A 41 16.84 2.61 -0.69
N LEU A 42 15.86 1.91 -0.13
CA LEU A 42 15.08 2.30 1.05
C LEU A 42 14.93 1.15 2.07
N ASP A 43 15.81 0.14 2.04
CA ASP A 43 15.72 -1.02 2.92
C ASP A 43 15.67 -0.65 4.41
N ASP A 44 16.55 0.27 4.85
CA ASP A 44 16.60 0.75 6.23
C ASP A 44 15.29 1.46 6.61
N GLN A 45 14.78 2.33 5.74
CA GLN A 45 13.52 3.01 5.96
C GLN A 45 12.33 2.04 6.05
N PHE A 46 12.25 1.04 5.17
CA PHE A 46 11.22 0.00 5.23
C PHE A 46 11.32 -0.83 6.52
N ASN A 47 12.54 -1.12 6.99
CA ASN A 47 12.76 -1.84 8.24
C ASN A 47 12.33 -0.99 9.46
N GLN A 48 12.64 0.31 9.49
CA GLN A 48 12.21 1.24 10.56
C GLN A 48 10.70 1.52 10.54
N MET A 49 10.03 1.34 9.40
CA MET A 49 8.56 1.37 9.27
C MET A 49 7.90 0.01 9.57
N GLY A 50 8.67 -1.04 9.88
CA GLY A 50 8.12 -2.36 10.21
C GLY A 50 7.39 -3.03 9.03
N ILE A 51 7.80 -2.80 7.79
CA ILE A 51 7.09 -3.27 6.60
C ILE A 51 7.33 -4.77 6.38
N THR A 52 6.31 -5.56 6.69
CA THR A 52 6.30 -7.02 6.43
C THR A 52 5.65 -7.34 5.08
N HIS A 53 4.53 -6.71 4.74
CA HIS A 53 3.70 -7.08 3.58
C HIS A 53 3.92 -6.12 2.41
N ILE A 54 4.32 -6.65 1.26
CA ILE A 54 4.56 -5.89 0.03
C ILE A 54 3.71 -6.46 -1.10
N ARG A 55 2.96 -5.59 -1.79
CA ARG A 55 2.27 -5.92 -3.03
C ARG A 55 3.08 -5.39 -4.22
N ILE A 56 3.35 -6.25 -5.21
CA ILE A 56 4.07 -5.86 -6.42
C ILE A 56 3.09 -5.25 -7.43
N HIS A 57 3.13 -3.94 -7.60
CA HIS A 57 2.33 -3.21 -8.57
C HIS A 57 3.10 -1.95 -8.99
N ASP A 58 3.04 -1.59 -10.27
CA ASP A 58 3.71 -0.41 -10.83
C ASP A 58 5.21 -0.36 -10.50
N CYS A 59 5.90 -1.46 -10.83
CA CYS A 59 7.31 -1.67 -10.51
C CYS A 59 8.21 -1.65 -11.76
N PHE A 60 7.86 -0.83 -12.77
CA PHE A 60 8.56 -0.74 -14.07
C PHE A 60 8.85 -2.12 -14.68
N GLY A 61 7.82 -2.95 -14.83
CA GLY A 61 7.90 -4.27 -15.44
C GLY A 61 8.30 -5.42 -14.51
N ILE A 62 8.86 -5.14 -13.33
CA ILE A 62 9.16 -6.20 -12.35
C ILE A 62 7.85 -6.79 -11.81
N GLY A 63 7.66 -8.10 -12.00
CA GLY A 63 6.43 -8.79 -11.62
C GLY A 63 5.27 -8.67 -12.61
N ASP A 64 5.43 -7.89 -13.69
CA ASP A 64 4.39 -7.77 -14.71
C ASP A 64 4.46 -8.92 -15.71
N MET A 65 3.29 -9.34 -16.18
CA MET A 65 3.14 -10.48 -17.08
C MET A 65 3.64 -10.13 -18.49
N ASP A 66 3.04 -9.10 -19.08
CA ASP A 66 3.09 -8.85 -20.52
C ASP A 66 2.88 -7.36 -20.86
N ASN A 67 3.57 -6.45 -20.17
CA ASN A 67 3.39 -5.02 -20.43
C ASN A 67 3.69 -4.64 -21.89
N TYR A 68 2.99 -3.62 -22.35
CA TYR A 68 3.19 -2.91 -23.59
C TYR A 68 3.01 -1.40 -23.39
N PHE A 69 4.05 -0.77 -22.85
CA PHE A 69 4.18 0.68 -22.77
C PHE A 69 4.47 1.26 -24.16
N GLN A 70 3.73 2.31 -24.51
CA GLN A 70 3.91 3.08 -25.74
C GLN A 70 4.21 4.54 -25.37
N VAL A 71 5.25 5.10 -26.00
CA VAL A 71 5.72 6.47 -25.73
C VAL A 71 4.65 7.51 -26.07
N ASP A 72 3.87 7.26 -27.12
CA ASP A 72 2.89 8.17 -27.73
C ASP A 72 1.44 7.76 -27.47
N ARG A 73 1.19 6.96 -26.42
CA ARG A 73 -0.17 6.53 -26.05
C ARG A 73 -1.07 7.74 -25.75
N LYS A 74 -2.17 7.87 -26.51
CA LYS A 74 -3.13 8.99 -26.42
C LYS A 74 -3.86 9.14 -25.06
N ASN A 75 -3.92 8.08 -24.26
CA ASN A 75 -4.59 8.04 -22.95
C ASN A 75 -3.66 7.53 -21.85
N ASN A 76 -2.40 7.95 -21.90
CA ASN A 76 -1.41 7.67 -20.89
C ASN A 76 -1.72 8.51 -19.63
N LYS A 77 -1.66 7.90 -18.44
CA LYS A 77 -1.84 8.63 -17.17
C LYS A 77 -0.55 9.30 -16.70
N ASP A 78 0.61 8.88 -17.20
CA ASP A 78 1.93 9.43 -16.94
C ASP A 78 2.26 9.53 -15.43
N SER A 79 1.63 8.69 -14.60
CA SER A 79 1.76 8.82 -13.14
C SER A 79 3.20 8.61 -12.68
N MET A 80 3.93 7.72 -13.35
CA MET A 80 5.32 7.36 -13.02
C MET A 80 6.36 8.38 -13.51
N THR A 81 6.02 9.26 -14.46
CA THR A 81 6.94 10.27 -15.03
C THR A 81 6.51 11.70 -14.72
N ALA A 82 5.36 11.93 -14.10
CA ALA A 82 4.80 13.26 -13.84
C ALA A 82 5.71 14.19 -13.00
N ASN A 83 6.67 13.65 -12.24
CA ASN A 83 7.65 14.43 -11.49
C ASN A 83 8.86 14.90 -12.31
N VAL A 84 9.06 14.35 -13.51
CA VAL A 84 10.14 14.76 -14.41
C VAL A 84 9.87 16.18 -14.93
N PRO A 85 10.89 17.05 -15.06
CA PRO A 85 10.77 18.35 -15.74
C PRO A 85 10.13 18.23 -17.12
N GLU A 86 9.33 19.23 -17.50
CA GLU A 86 8.50 19.16 -18.72
C GLU A 86 9.35 18.99 -19.99
N GLU A 87 10.50 19.67 -20.03
CA GLU A 87 11.49 19.60 -21.09
C GLU A 87 12.11 18.21 -21.29
N ASN A 88 12.06 17.35 -20.25
CA ASN A 88 12.65 16.01 -20.25
C ASN A 88 11.59 14.89 -20.30
N GLN A 89 10.30 15.23 -20.42
CA GLN A 89 9.22 14.26 -20.49
C GLN A 89 9.35 13.27 -21.65
N PRO A 90 9.76 13.66 -22.88
CA PRO A 90 9.94 12.71 -23.98
C PRO A 90 10.95 11.60 -23.65
N GLU A 91 12.09 11.95 -23.08
CA GLU A 91 13.16 11.04 -22.66
C GLU A 91 12.68 10.12 -21.53
N ALA A 92 11.96 10.68 -20.54
CA ALA A 92 11.39 9.90 -19.46
C ALA A 92 10.40 8.85 -19.95
N LYS A 93 9.47 9.23 -20.83
CA LYS A 93 8.48 8.28 -21.40
C LYS A 93 9.18 7.19 -22.20
N LYS A 94 10.21 7.53 -22.97
CA LYS A 94 11.00 6.55 -23.72
C LYS A 94 11.70 5.57 -22.78
N LEU A 95 12.41 6.07 -21.77
CA LEU A 95 13.14 5.22 -20.82
C LEU A 95 12.19 4.36 -19.97
N ALA A 96 11.08 4.91 -19.50
CA ALA A 96 10.06 4.17 -18.77
C ALA A 96 9.47 3.04 -19.62
N ALA A 97 9.17 3.30 -20.90
CA ALA A 97 8.67 2.29 -21.81
C ALA A 97 9.70 1.18 -22.08
N ASP A 98 10.95 1.57 -22.36
CA ASP A 98 12.05 0.62 -22.61
C ASP A 98 12.25 -0.33 -21.43
N ILE A 99 12.40 0.24 -20.23
CA ILE A 99 12.64 -0.53 -19.00
C ILE A 99 11.44 -1.46 -18.72
N SER A 100 10.21 -0.93 -18.77
CA SER A 100 9.01 -1.68 -18.38
C SER A 100 8.69 -2.83 -19.33
N ASN A 101 8.91 -2.63 -20.64
CA ASN A 101 8.65 -3.68 -21.64
C ASN A 101 9.68 -4.81 -21.55
N ILE A 102 10.97 -4.48 -21.44
CA ILE A 102 12.06 -5.48 -21.38
C ILE A 102 12.01 -6.32 -20.10
N ARG A 103 11.52 -5.73 -18.99
CA ARG A 103 11.42 -6.42 -17.71
C ARG A 103 10.18 -7.30 -17.54
N SER A 104 9.22 -7.22 -18.45
CA SER A 104 8.05 -8.10 -18.43
C SER A 104 8.48 -9.57 -18.44
N ILE A 105 7.82 -10.40 -17.63
CA ILE A 105 8.24 -11.79 -17.45
C ILE A 105 8.07 -12.59 -18.75
N PHE A 106 7.00 -12.32 -19.51
CA PHE A 106 6.73 -13.02 -20.77
C PHE A 106 6.79 -12.03 -21.94
N PRO A 107 7.94 -11.92 -22.61
CA PRO A 107 8.14 -10.91 -23.66
C PRO A 107 7.37 -11.19 -24.95
N TYR A 108 6.77 -12.37 -25.11
CA TYR A 108 5.97 -12.79 -26.27
C TYR A 108 4.56 -13.25 -25.87
N ALA A 109 4.11 -12.94 -24.65
CA ALA A 109 2.81 -13.38 -24.17
C ALA A 109 1.66 -12.89 -25.04
N ALA A 110 1.65 -11.60 -25.42
CA ALA A 110 0.57 -11.08 -26.26
C ALA A 110 0.60 -11.71 -27.65
N ALA A 111 1.78 -11.88 -28.26
CA ALA A 111 1.92 -12.61 -29.53
C ALA A 111 1.41 -14.05 -29.43
N GLY A 112 1.76 -14.76 -28.35
CA GLY A 112 1.26 -16.10 -28.12
C GLY A 112 -0.26 -16.16 -27.97
N MET A 113 -0.86 -15.23 -27.23
CA MET A 113 -2.32 -15.14 -27.08
C MET A 113 -3.02 -14.86 -28.42
N ARG A 114 -2.51 -13.91 -29.23
CA ARG A 114 -3.04 -13.62 -30.58
C ARG A 114 -3.06 -14.82 -31.51
N ASN A 115 -2.08 -15.72 -31.35
CA ASN A 115 -1.90 -16.89 -32.19
C ASN A 115 -2.38 -18.19 -31.53
N HIS A 116 -2.97 -18.13 -30.34
CA HIS A 116 -3.33 -19.30 -29.52
C HIS A 116 -2.15 -20.30 -29.35
N ASP A 117 -0.92 -19.78 -29.24
CA ASP A 117 0.32 -20.55 -29.18
C ASP A 117 1.04 -20.34 -27.84
N ILE A 118 0.92 -21.35 -26.96
CA ILE A 118 1.57 -21.38 -25.64
C ILE A 118 3.10 -21.40 -25.77
N SER A 119 3.66 -22.06 -26.80
CA SER A 119 5.11 -22.14 -26.99
C SER A 119 5.67 -20.78 -27.37
N LEU A 120 4.95 -20.03 -28.22
CA LEU A 120 5.27 -18.64 -28.51
C LEU A 120 5.12 -17.76 -27.26
N ALA A 121 4.05 -17.91 -26.49
CA ALA A 121 3.83 -17.14 -25.27
C ALA A 121 4.95 -17.31 -24.22
N LEU A 122 5.51 -18.52 -24.12
CA LEU A 122 6.60 -18.86 -23.20
C LEU A 122 8.01 -18.57 -23.75
N LYS A 123 8.12 -18.19 -25.03
CA LYS A 123 9.41 -17.96 -25.69
C LYS A 123 10.21 -16.92 -24.93
N GLY A 124 11.41 -17.30 -24.50
CA GLY A 124 12.36 -16.37 -23.88
C GLY A 124 11.88 -15.76 -22.55
N ALA A 125 11.01 -16.44 -21.79
CA ALA A 125 10.52 -15.95 -20.50
C ALA A 125 11.66 -15.42 -19.59
N ASN A 126 11.55 -14.15 -19.20
CA ASN A 126 12.59 -13.35 -18.55
C ASN A 126 12.44 -13.33 -17.02
N TYR A 127 12.55 -14.50 -16.39
CA TYR A 127 12.42 -14.61 -14.93
C TYR A 127 13.53 -13.91 -14.15
N LYS A 128 14.73 -13.82 -14.72
CA LYS A 128 15.96 -13.43 -13.98
C LYS A 128 15.85 -12.07 -13.31
N MET A 129 15.20 -11.10 -13.96
CA MET A 129 15.03 -9.75 -13.44
C MET A 129 14.11 -9.75 -12.23
N THR A 130 12.93 -10.38 -12.34
CA THR A 130 11.98 -10.49 -11.23
C THR A 130 12.54 -11.35 -10.09
N ASP A 131 13.21 -12.47 -10.39
CA ASP A 131 13.86 -13.32 -9.37
C ASP A 131 14.88 -12.51 -8.53
N ALA A 132 15.68 -11.67 -9.18
CA ALA A 132 16.71 -10.88 -8.50
C ALA A 132 16.10 -9.91 -7.49
N TYR A 133 15.07 -9.17 -7.89
CA TYR A 133 14.34 -8.26 -7.00
C TYR A 133 13.66 -9.01 -5.85
N LEU A 134 12.89 -10.06 -6.15
CA LEU A 134 12.20 -10.82 -5.12
C LEU A 134 13.19 -11.43 -4.11
N ARG A 135 14.33 -11.96 -4.57
CA ARG A 135 15.38 -12.47 -3.68
C ARG A 135 15.93 -11.39 -2.76
N ASP A 136 16.33 -10.26 -3.30
CA ASP A 136 16.97 -9.19 -2.52
C ASP A 136 15.97 -8.61 -1.50
N VAL A 137 14.74 -8.30 -1.94
CA VAL A 137 13.67 -7.81 -1.07
C VAL A 137 13.36 -8.82 0.03
N MET A 138 13.11 -10.10 -0.29
CA MET A 138 12.68 -11.09 0.71
C MET A 138 13.79 -11.55 1.65
N ARG A 139 15.06 -11.51 1.23
CA ARG A 139 16.20 -11.82 2.10
C ARG A 139 16.37 -10.78 3.19
N ASN A 140 16.12 -9.51 2.86
CA ASN A 140 16.18 -8.36 3.77
C ASN A 140 17.45 -8.34 4.64
N GLN A 141 18.51 -7.72 4.11
CA GLN A 141 19.88 -7.73 4.64
C GLN A 141 19.95 -7.61 6.17
N ALA A 142 20.59 -8.59 6.81
CA ALA A 142 20.60 -8.72 8.27
C ALA A 142 21.29 -7.52 8.96
N GLU A 143 22.27 -6.91 8.29
CA GLU A 143 23.07 -5.78 8.78
C GLU A 143 22.21 -4.54 9.07
N ILE A 144 21.13 -4.35 8.30
CA ILE A 144 20.19 -3.22 8.42
C ILE A 144 18.78 -3.67 8.83
N ASN A 145 18.63 -4.93 9.26
CA ASN A 145 17.38 -5.54 9.68
C ASN A 145 17.48 -6.15 11.10
N PRO A 146 17.77 -5.33 12.14
CA PRO A 146 17.93 -5.83 13.50
C PRO A 146 16.65 -6.45 14.07
N GLY A 147 15.48 -6.11 13.52
CA GLY A 147 14.18 -6.68 13.88
C GLY A 147 13.87 -8.03 13.21
N ASN A 148 14.78 -8.55 12.37
CA ASN A 148 14.60 -9.79 11.61
C ASN A 148 13.27 -9.84 10.83
N ILE A 149 12.85 -8.71 10.27
CA ILE A 149 11.60 -8.57 9.52
C ILE A 149 11.63 -9.46 8.29
N GLN A 150 10.67 -10.38 8.21
CA GLN A 150 10.52 -11.32 7.11
C GLN A 150 9.52 -10.79 6.09
N ARG A 151 10.01 -10.17 5.02
CA ARG A 151 9.12 -9.63 3.97
C ARG A 151 8.32 -10.75 3.29
N GLN A 152 7.03 -10.49 3.10
CA GLN A 152 6.05 -11.32 2.40
C GLN A 152 5.57 -10.58 1.15
N ILE A 153 5.45 -11.32 0.05
CA ILE A 153 5.06 -10.77 -1.24
C ILE A 153 3.63 -11.22 -1.57
N MET A 154 2.78 -10.26 -1.93
CA MET A 154 1.59 -10.50 -2.75
C MET A 154 1.96 -10.27 -4.21
N PHE A 155 1.82 -11.32 -5.02
CA PHE A 155 2.12 -11.26 -6.45
C PHE A 155 0.86 -10.85 -7.20
N ARG A 156 0.85 -9.66 -7.80
CA ARG A 156 -0.25 -9.20 -8.66
C ARG A 156 -0.02 -9.68 -10.09
N ILE A 157 -0.87 -10.59 -10.54
CA ILE A 157 -0.90 -11.07 -11.92
C ILE A 157 -1.57 -10.00 -12.77
N GLY A 158 -0.84 -9.43 -13.73
CA GLY A 158 -1.39 -8.41 -14.61
C GLY A 158 -0.33 -7.51 -15.22
N ARG A 159 -0.78 -6.33 -15.64
CA ARG A 159 0.04 -5.24 -16.17
C ARG A 159 0.06 -4.07 -15.20
N SER A 160 1.12 -3.27 -15.27
CA SER A 160 1.18 -1.99 -14.55
C SER A 160 0.32 -0.93 -15.26
N LEU A 161 0.01 0.17 -14.56
CA LEU A 161 -0.61 1.33 -15.20
C LEU A 161 0.25 1.76 -16.40
N ASP A 162 -0.43 2.13 -17.49
CA ASP A 162 0.19 2.47 -18.78
C ASP A 162 0.85 1.30 -19.54
N GLY A 163 0.89 0.09 -18.96
CA GLY A 163 1.34 -1.15 -19.60
C GLY A 163 0.36 -1.76 -20.62
N GLY A 164 -0.75 -1.08 -20.91
CA GLY A 164 -1.77 -1.49 -21.88
C GLY A 164 -3.08 -1.89 -21.21
N TYR A 165 -4.20 -1.32 -21.66
CA TYR A 165 -5.52 -1.54 -21.06
C TYR A 165 -6.36 -2.65 -21.72
N GLU A 166 -5.90 -3.20 -22.82
CA GLU A 166 -6.63 -4.26 -23.52
C GLU A 166 -6.66 -5.53 -22.65
N ILE A 167 -7.78 -6.23 -22.64
CA ILE A 167 -7.89 -7.50 -21.92
C ILE A 167 -6.98 -8.56 -22.57
N PRO A 168 -6.49 -9.58 -21.85
CA PRO A 168 -5.75 -10.68 -22.46
C PRO A 168 -6.55 -11.35 -23.58
N GLU A 169 -5.98 -11.53 -24.76
CA GLU A 169 -6.71 -12.02 -25.94
C GLU A 169 -7.07 -13.52 -25.87
N ASP A 170 -6.32 -14.28 -25.07
CA ASP A 170 -6.57 -15.69 -24.78
C ASP A 170 -6.34 -15.99 -23.29
N PHE A 171 -7.43 -16.21 -22.57
CA PHE A 171 -7.40 -16.46 -21.12
C PHE A 171 -6.81 -17.82 -20.75
N ASP A 172 -6.85 -18.83 -21.64
CA ASP A 172 -6.29 -20.15 -21.37
C ASP A 172 -4.76 -20.15 -21.52
N VAL A 173 -4.26 -19.47 -22.56
CA VAL A 173 -2.82 -19.19 -22.68
C VAL A 173 -2.35 -18.37 -21.48
N TYR A 174 -3.08 -17.32 -21.10
CA TYR A 174 -2.71 -16.48 -19.97
C TYR A 174 -2.70 -17.25 -18.64
N ALA A 175 -3.71 -18.08 -18.37
CA ALA A 175 -3.73 -18.96 -17.20
C ALA A 175 -2.55 -19.95 -17.21
N THR A 176 -2.18 -20.48 -18.37
CA THR A 176 -0.99 -21.33 -18.53
C THR A 176 0.29 -20.59 -18.13
N LEU A 177 0.46 -19.33 -18.53
CA LEU A 177 1.60 -18.52 -18.10
C LEU A 177 1.61 -18.34 -16.57
N VAL A 178 0.47 -18.05 -15.96
CA VAL A 178 0.34 -17.97 -14.49
C VAL A 178 0.75 -19.27 -13.81
N SER A 179 0.38 -20.43 -14.35
CA SER A 179 0.79 -21.73 -13.79
C SER A 179 2.31 -21.85 -13.64
N THR A 180 3.07 -21.30 -14.58
CA THR A 180 4.54 -21.32 -14.54
C THR A 180 5.09 -20.42 -13.45
N LEU A 181 4.42 -19.28 -13.17
CA LEU A 181 4.76 -18.40 -12.05
C LEU A 181 4.49 -19.06 -10.72
N VAL A 182 3.32 -19.68 -10.54
CA VAL A 182 2.97 -20.40 -9.30
C VAL A 182 3.96 -21.54 -9.07
N ASN A 183 4.24 -22.34 -10.09
CA ASN A 183 5.22 -23.41 -9.99
C ASN A 183 6.62 -22.87 -9.62
N ARG A 184 7.02 -21.72 -10.17
CA ARG A 184 8.34 -21.12 -9.90
C ARG A 184 8.43 -20.49 -8.50
N TYR A 185 7.50 -19.63 -8.14
CA TYR A 185 7.57 -18.79 -6.94
C TYR A 185 6.84 -19.35 -5.71
N ALA A 186 5.93 -20.31 -5.89
CA ALA A 186 5.29 -21.00 -4.77
C ALA A 186 5.92 -22.38 -4.50
N LEU A 187 6.09 -23.23 -5.52
CA LEU A 187 6.57 -24.60 -5.32
C LEU A 187 8.10 -24.73 -5.40
N ASN A 188 8.73 -24.07 -6.36
CA ASN A 188 10.17 -24.17 -6.63
C ASN A 188 10.97 -22.96 -6.15
N TYR A 189 10.40 -22.15 -5.26
CA TYR A 189 10.98 -20.89 -4.78
C TYR A 189 12.42 -21.05 -4.25
N ALA A 190 12.71 -22.15 -3.56
CA ALA A 190 14.03 -22.44 -3.01
C ALA A 190 15.07 -22.67 -4.12
N ARG A 191 14.68 -23.28 -5.25
CA ARG A 191 15.60 -23.54 -6.39
C ARG A 191 16.07 -22.25 -7.06
N ILE A 192 15.26 -21.20 -6.99
CA ILE A 192 15.62 -19.88 -7.51
C ILE A 192 16.22 -18.98 -6.41
N GLY A 193 16.38 -19.49 -5.19
CA GLY A 193 17.04 -18.82 -4.08
C GLY A 193 16.18 -17.83 -3.29
N LEU A 194 14.85 -17.89 -3.44
CA LEU A 194 13.93 -17.18 -2.55
C LEU A 194 13.94 -17.85 -1.16
N PRO A 195 13.87 -17.08 -0.07
CA PRO A 195 13.91 -17.65 1.27
C PRO A 195 12.57 -18.32 1.67
N ARG A 196 11.46 -17.94 1.05
CA ARG A 196 10.10 -18.41 1.34
C ARG A 196 9.25 -18.46 0.06
N LYS A 197 8.20 -19.28 0.05
CA LYS A 197 7.21 -19.31 -1.04
C LYS A 197 6.34 -18.06 -1.06
N ILE A 198 5.94 -17.64 -2.26
CA ILE A 198 4.86 -16.68 -2.44
C ILE A 198 3.52 -17.40 -2.26
N THR A 199 2.69 -16.88 -1.35
CA THR A 199 1.40 -17.46 -0.98
C THR A 199 0.20 -16.70 -1.52
N TYR A 200 0.31 -15.40 -1.76
CA TYR A 200 -0.80 -14.54 -2.18
C TYR A 200 -0.68 -14.16 -3.65
N TRP A 201 -1.75 -14.45 -4.39
CA TRP A 201 -1.87 -14.20 -5.82
C TRP A 201 -3.12 -13.36 -6.07
N GLN A 202 -2.92 -12.10 -6.43
CA GLN A 202 -4.00 -11.21 -6.81
C GLN A 202 -4.19 -11.27 -8.33
N VAL A 203 -5.42 -11.42 -8.79
CA VAL A 203 -5.74 -11.50 -10.22
C VAL A 203 -6.19 -10.14 -10.72
N TRP A 204 -5.36 -9.51 -11.54
CA TRP A 204 -5.57 -8.21 -12.18
C TRP A 204 -5.59 -7.00 -11.22
N ASN A 205 -5.91 -5.82 -11.77
CA ASN A 205 -6.07 -4.56 -11.07
C ASN A 205 -7.24 -3.75 -11.67
N GLU A 206 -8.17 -3.30 -10.84
CA GLU A 206 -9.24 -2.34 -11.16
C GLU A 206 -9.93 -2.55 -12.52
N PRO A 207 -10.54 -3.73 -12.79
CA PRO A 207 -11.17 -4.02 -14.06
C PRO A 207 -12.36 -3.09 -14.36
N GLU A 208 -12.91 -2.42 -13.35
CA GLU A 208 -13.88 -1.34 -13.50
C GLU A 208 -13.33 -0.07 -14.18
N LEU A 209 -12.01 0.15 -14.22
CA LEU A 209 -11.40 1.33 -14.85
C LEU A 209 -10.83 1.02 -16.23
N PHE A 210 -11.24 1.81 -17.24
CA PHE A 210 -10.81 1.60 -18.63
C PHE A 210 -9.29 1.69 -18.84
N MET A 211 -8.56 2.38 -17.95
CA MET A 211 -7.11 2.52 -18.06
C MET A 211 -6.35 1.24 -17.70
N PHE A 212 -7.04 0.29 -17.07
CA PHE A 212 -6.56 -1.05 -16.72
C PHE A 212 -7.32 -2.17 -17.44
N TRP A 213 -8.56 -1.92 -17.91
CA TRP A 213 -9.40 -2.94 -18.53
C TRP A 213 -10.42 -2.34 -19.50
N ASN A 214 -10.12 -2.42 -20.79
CA ASN A 214 -10.93 -1.85 -21.86
C ASN A 214 -12.02 -2.82 -22.36
N ASN A 215 -12.93 -3.17 -21.45
CA ASN A 215 -14.12 -3.96 -21.76
C ASN A 215 -15.22 -3.66 -20.73
N ASP A 216 -16.45 -3.41 -21.18
CA ASP A 216 -17.58 -3.02 -20.33
C ASP A 216 -18.41 -4.18 -19.79
N ASP A 217 -18.13 -5.43 -20.18
CA ASP A 217 -18.75 -6.63 -19.61
C ASP A 217 -17.95 -7.14 -18.40
N PRO A 218 -18.46 -7.00 -17.15
CA PRO A 218 -17.80 -7.53 -15.97
C PRO A 218 -17.58 -9.04 -16.03
N LYS A 219 -18.41 -9.78 -16.80
CA LYS A 219 -18.25 -11.24 -16.94
C LYS A 219 -16.94 -11.62 -17.60
N LYS A 220 -16.35 -10.76 -18.43
CA LYS A 220 -15.01 -11.01 -18.99
C LYS A 220 -13.94 -11.06 -17.91
N TYR A 221 -14.08 -10.24 -16.87
CA TYR A 221 -13.21 -10.37 -15.70
C TYR A 221 -13.49 -11.66 -14.93
N TYR A 222 -14.76 -12.07 -14.80
CA TYR A 222 -15.11 -13.32 -14.10
C TYR A 222 -14.52 -14.55 -14.80
N GLU A 223 -14.62 -14.60 -16.14
CA GLU A 223 -14.04 -15.65 -16.98
C GLU A 223 -12.52 -15.75 -16.81
N LEU A 224 -11.82 -14.60 -16.85
CA LEU A 224 -10.37 -14.54 -16.62
C LEU A 224 -10.03 -15.02 -15.20
N TYR A 225 -10.74 -14.50 -14.20
CA TYR A 225 -10.53 -14.84 -12.80
C TYR A 225 -10.68 -16.34 -12.56
N GLU A 226 -11.76 -16.95 -13.06
CA GLU A 226 -12.03 -18.37 -12.87
C GLU A 226 -10.92 -19.24 -13.45
N LYS A 227 -10.50 -18.99 -14.70
CA LYS A 227 -9.44 -19.77 -15.36
C LYS A 227 -8.14 -19.68 -14.57
N ILE A 228 -7.76 -18.47 -14.13
CA ILE A 228 -6.55 -18.26 -13.34
C ILE A 228 -6.67 -18.91 -11.95
N ALA A 229 -7.78 -18.72 -11.23
CA ALA A 229 -7.97 -19.24 -9.88
C ALA A 229 -7.94 -20.77 -9.85
N ARG A 230 -8.64 -21.42 -10.79
CA ARG A 230 -8.60 -22.89 -10.92
C ARG A 230 -7.20 -23.37 -11.30
N MET A 231 -6.51 -22.67 -12.20
CA MET A 231 -5.14 -23.02 -12.57
C MET A 231 -4.16 -22.89 -11.39
N ILE A 232 -4.21 -21.80 -10.63
CA ILE A 232 -3.40 -21.61 -9.41
C ILE A 232 -3.64 -22.77 -8.44
N LYS A 233 -4.90 -23.09 -8.14
CA LYS A 233 -5.26 -24.18 -7.22
C LYS A 233 -4.86 -25.56 -7.72
N SER A 234 -4.82 -25.77 -9.04
CA SER A 234 -4.36 -27.03 -9.64
C SER A 234 -2.85 -27.25 -9.44
N VAL A 235 -2.06 -26.17 -9.40
CA VAL A 235 -0.61 -26.22 -9.19
C VAL A 235 -0.28 -26.26 -7.70
N ASP A 236 -0.84 -25.32 -6.92
CA ASP A 236 -0.64 -25.23 -5.47
C ASP A 236 -2.00 -25.05 -4.77
N PRO A 237 -2.64 -26.12 -4.27
CA PRO A 237 -3.91 -26.04 -3.55
C PRO A 237 -3.84 -25.13 -2.30
N SER A 238 -2.65 -24.91 -1.74
CA SER A 238 -2.43 -24.07 -0.56
C SER A 238 -2.22 -22.58 -0.88
N ALA A 239 -2.08 -22.22 -2.16
CA ALA A 239 -1.97 -20.82 -2.57
C ALA A 239 -3.28 -20.07 -2.28
N LYS A 240 -3.20 -18.82 -1.85
CA LYS A 240 -4.35 -17.92 -1.70
C LYS A 240 -4.52 -17.09 -2.97
N VAL A 241 -5.69 -17.20 -3.61
CA VAL A 241 -6.07 -16.42 -4.79
C VAL A 241 -7.21 -15.45 -4.48
N GLY A 242 -7.14 -14.24 -5.03
CA GLY A 242 -8.16 -13.21 -4.80
C GLY A 242 -8.35 -12.22 -5.94
N SER A 243 -9.42 -11.43 -5.82
CA SER A 243 -9.94 -10.52 -6.86
C SER A 243 -9.00 -9.34 -7.20
N ALA A 244 -9.44 -8.39 -8.03
CA ALA A 244 -8.61 -7.36 -8.68
C ALA A 244 -8.53 -5.99 -7.98
N GLY A 245 -8.76 -5.88 -6.67
CA GLY A 245 -8.68 -4.57 -6.00
C GLY A 245 -9.77 -3.61 -6.47
N ILE A 246 -11.03 -3.95 -6.21
CA ILE A 246 -12.19 -3.15 -6.67
C ILE A 246 -12.24 -1.77 -6.02
N VAL A 247 -12.32 -0.70 -6.81
CA VAL A 247 -12.44 0.71 -6.37
C VAL A 247 -13.87 1.05 -5.96
N PHE A 248 -14.83 0.78 -6.85
CA PHE A 248 -16.22 1.20 -6.68
C PHE A 248 -17.05 0.20 -5.87
N VAL A 249 -16.64 -0.06 -4.63
CA VAL A 249 -17.24 -1.09 -3.76
C VAL A 249 -18.72 -0.86 -3.42
N ASN A 250 -19.24 0.35 -3.64
CA ASN A 250 -20.65 0.69 -3.41
C ASN A 250 -21.50 0.71 -4.69
N SER A 251 -20.93 0.37 -5.86
CA SER A 251 -21.63 0.46 -7.13
C SER A 251 -22.35 -0.84 -7.47
N GLU A 252 -23.68 -0.80 -7.46
CA GLU A 252 -24.51 -1.90 -7.98
C GLU A 252 -24.46 -2.00 -9.51
N ARG A 253 -24.08 -0.91 -10.20
CA ARG A 253 -24.11 -0.82 -11.67
C ARG A 253 -22.97 -1.59 -12.35
N GLU A 254 -21.80 -1.60 -11.73
CA GLU A 254 -20.61 -2.21 -12.32
C GLU A 254 -20.50 -3.70 -12.01
N ASN A 255 -21.24 -4.17 -11.00
CA ASN A 255 -21.38 -5.59 -10.66
C ASN A 255 -20.07 -6.34 -10.34
N TYR A 256 -18.93 -5.66 -10.15
CA TYR A 256 -17.64 -6.28 -9.79
C TYR A 256 -17.53 -6.73 -8.33
N VAL A 257 -18.47 -6.36 -7.46
CA VAL A 257 -18.58 -6.90 -6.10
C VAL A 257 -19.64 -8.00 -6.06
N ASP A 258 -20.91 -7.63 -6.06
CA ASP A 258 -22.04 -8.54 -5.85
C ASP A 258 -22.19 -9.60 -6.96
N GLY A 259 -22.05 -9.19 -8.23
CA GLY A 259 -22.10 -10.10 -9.37
C GLY A 259 -20.94 -11.08 -9.40
N PHE A 260 -19.74 -10.60 -9.09
CA PHE A 260 -18.54 -11.43 -8.99
C PHE A 260 -18.65 -12.46 -7.86
N LEU A 261 -19.06 -12.04 -6.66
CA LEU A 261 -19.23 -12.95 -5.53
C LEU A 261 -20.32 -14.00 -5.82
N ARG A 262 -21.46 -13.58 -6.39
CA ARG A 262 -22.50 -14.50 -6.86
C ARG A 262 -21.96 -15.49 -7.89
N TYR A 263 -21.19 -15.02 -8.88
CA TYR A 263 -20.58 -15.88 -9.89
C TYR A 263 -19.65 -16.92 -9.27
N CYS A 264 -18.78 -16.50 -8.34
CA CYS A 264 -17.86 -17.42 -7.67
C CYS A 264 -18.60 -18.49 -6.86
N ARG A 265 -19.66 -18.09 -6.13
CA ARG A 265 -20.50 -19.01 -5.38
C ARG A 265 -21.23 -20.00 -6.29
N ASP A 266 -21.90 -19.50 -7.33
CA ASP A 266 -22.79 -20.31 -8.17
C ASP A 266 -22.02 -21.28 -9.09
N ASN A 267 -20.73 -21.02 -9.33
CA ASN A 267 -19.86 -21.85 -10.17
C ASN A 267 -18.73 -22.53 -9.39
N ASP A 268 -18.73 -22.50 -8.06
CA ASP A 268 -17.66 -23.07 -7.22
C ASP A 268 -16.25 -22.61 -7.66
N VAL A 269 -16.10 -21.31 -7.91
CA VAL A 269 -14.79 -20.71 -8.25
C VAL A 269 -14.01 -20.46 -6.97
N PRO A 270 -12.75 -20.93 -6.85
CA PRO A 270 -11.94 -20.68 -5.67
C PRO A 270 -11.73 -19.18 -5.42
N LEU A 271 -12.05 -18.71 -4.22
CA LEU A 271 -11.84 -17.34 -3.76
C LEU A 271 -11.37 -17.39 -2.29
N ASP A 272 -10.09 -17.10 -2.03
CA ASP A 272 -9.51 -17.12 -0.68
C ASP A 272 -9.49 -15.74 -0.02
N PHE A 273 -9.49 -14.68 -0.83
CA PHE A 273 -9.62 -13.31 -0.36
C PHE A 273 -10.30 -12.43 -1.40
N PHE A 274 -11.13 -11.49 -0.95
CA PHE A 274 -11.63 -10.41 -1.79
C PHE A 274 -10.79 -9.16 -1.57
N SER A 275 -10.31 -8.56 -2.65
CA SER A 275 -9.52 -7.33 -2.57
C SER A 275 -10.24 -6.12 -3.14
N TRP A 276 -9.99 -4.97 -2.52
CA TRP A 276 -10.63 -3.68 -2.79
C TRP A 276 -9.64 -2.54 -2.54
N HIS A 277 -9.90 -1.37 -3.12
CA HIS A 277 -9.07 -0.16 -2.95
C HIS A 277 -9.80 0.89 -2.13
N GLY A 278 -9.07 1.58 -1.27
CA GLY A 278 -9.56 2.48 -0.23
C GLY A 278 -9.15 3.94 -0.44
N TYR A 279 -9.37 4.49 -1.63
CA TYR A 279 -9.15 5.91 -1.92
C TYR A 279 -10.42 6.72 -1.65
N VAL A 280 -10.27 7.90 -1.03
CA VAL A 280 -11.41 8.73 -0.63
C VAL A 280 -11.15 10.19 -1.02
N GLU A 281 -11.87 10.68 -2.03
CA GLU A 281 -11.72 12.07 -2.51
C GLU A 281 -12.28 13.12 -1.54
N THR A 282 -12.91 12.68 -0.46
CA THR A 282 -13.44 13.53 0.62
C THR A 282 -12.35 14.10 1.52
N GLY A 283 -11.13 13.56 1.46
CA GLY A 283 -10.08 13.80 2.44
C GLY A 283 -10.37 13.23 3.84
N ASP A 284 -11.42 12.44 4.04
CA ASP A 284 -11.79 11.95 5.37
C ASP A 284 -11.33 10.50 5.61
N PRO A 285 -10.35 10.25 6.50
CA PRO A 285 -9.80 8.92 6.74
C PRO A 285 -10.85 7.93 7.27
N LYS A 286 -11.95 8.40 7.87
CA LYS A 286 -13.01 7.53 8.39
C LYS A 286 -13.80 6.83 7.29
N ASN A 287 -13.76 7.32 6.04
CA ASN A 287 -14.45 6.68 4.94
C ASN A 287 -13.95 5.25 4.66
N ILE A 288 -12.74 4.89 5.09
CA ILE A 288 -12.25 3.51 5.01
C ILE A 288 -13.15 2.50 5.76
N ILE A 289 -13.78 2.92 6.86
CA ILE A 289 -14.74 2.09 7.61
C ILE A 289 -16.01 1.89 6.79
N ASP A 290 -16.48 2.95 6.13
CA ASP A 290 -17.68 2.90 5.30
C ASP A 290 -17.50 1.88 4.16
N MET A 291 -16.33 1.92 3.48
CA MET A 291 -15.98 1.00 2.41
C MET A 291 -15.85 -0.44 2.90
N GLY A 292 -15.04 -0.66 3.95
CA GLY A 292 -14.83 -1.99 4.51
C GLY A 292 -16.12 -2.65 5.00
N ASN A 293 -17.04 -1.86 5.57
CA ASN A 293 -18.36 -2.36 5.99
C ASN A 293 -19.23 -2.75 4.80
N THR A 294 -19.20 -2.00 3.69
CA THR A 294 -19.91 -2.42 2.47
C THR A 294 -19.36 -3.73 1.94
N VAL A 295 -18.04 -3.85 1.80
CA VAL A 295 -17.40 -5.09 1.34
C VAL A 295 -17.78 -6.26 2.25
N GLN A 296 -17.69 -6.08 3.57
CA GLN A 296 -18.08 -7.11 4.53
C GLN A 296 -19.55 -7.51 4.40
N LYS A 297 -20.46 -6.56 4.17
CA LYS A 297 -21.88 -6.84 3.95
C LYS A 297 -22.09 -7.71 2.70
N SER A 298 -21.43 -7.39 1.58
CA SER A 298 -21.52 -8.19 0.36
C SER A 298 -20.93 -9.58 0.56
N LEU A 299 -19.76 -9.71 1.20
CA LEU A 299 -19.17 -11.00 1.54
C LEU A 299 -20.14 -11.89 2.33
N ASN A 300 -20.76 -11.34 3.37
CA ASN A 300 -21.75 -12.06 4.19
C ASN A 300 -22.99 -12.46 3.36
N THR A 301 -23.46 -11.58 2.48
CA THR A 301 -24.65 -11.82 1.64
C THR A 301 -24.47 -13.02 0.71
N TYR A 302 -23.26 -13.22 0.19
CA TYR A 302 -22.96 -14.32 -0.74
C TYR A 302 -22.27 -15.53 -0.07
N GLY A 303 -22.15 -15.56 1.25
CA GLY A 303 -21.66 -16.71 2.01
C GLY A 303 -20.13 -16.79 2.18
N PHE A 304 -19.40 -15.72 1.87
CA PHE A 304 -17.94 -15.64 2.01
C PHE A 304 -17.53 -15.07 3.38
N THR A 305 -18.04 -15.65 4.47
CA THR A 305 -17.80 -15.15 5.84
C THR A 305 -16.37 -15.38 6.31
N ASP A 306 -15.73 -16.45 5.84
CA ASP A 306 -14.47 -16.97 6.37
C ASP A 306 -13.25 -16.56 5.54
N ILE A 307 -13.47 -15.95 4.37
CA ILE A 307 -12.38 -15.45 3.51
C ILE A 307 -11.85 -14.11 4.03
N GLU A 308 -10.63 -13.78 3.63
CA GLU A 308 -10.00 -12.50 3.95
C GLU A 308 -10.60 -11.35 3.10
N SER A 309 -10.65 -10.17 3.69
CA SER A 309 -10.92 -8.88 3.03
C SER A 309 -9.64 -8.06 3.02
N ILE A 310 -9.10 -7.75 1.85
CA ILE A 310 -7.80 -7.09 1.73
C ILE A 310 -7.92 -5.75 1.02
N CYS A 311 -7.52 -4.66 1.68
CA CYS A 311 -7.41 -3.35 1.05
C CYS A 311 -6.07 -3.25 0.29
N THR A 312 -6.04 -3.60 -1.00
CA THR A 312 -4.77 -3.73 -1.76
C THR A 312 -4.16 -2.41 -2.20
N GLU A 313 -4.89 -1.32 -2.09
CA GLU A 313 -4.39 0.04 -2.24
C GLU A 313 -5.19 1.00 -1.36
N TRP A 314 -4.52 1.93 -0.69
CA TRP A 314 -5.15 3.09 -0.08
C TRP A 314 -4.16 4.25 0.03
N ASN A 315 -4.67 5.47 -0.10
CA ASN A 315 -3.99 6.72 0.19
C ASN A 315 -5.07 7.81 0.40
N SER A 316 -4.69 9.04 0.73
CA SER A 316 -5.60 10.18 0.80
C SER A 316 -6.07 10.68 -0.57
N SER A 317 -5.40 10.31 -1.66
CA SER A 317 -5.81 10.65 -3.03
C SER A 317 -5.46 9.54 -4.02
N PRO A 318 -6.35 9.21 -4.98
CA PRO A 318 -6.02 8.43 -6.17
C PRO A 318 -5.51 9.32 -7.33
N ILE A 319 -5.58 10.64 -7.19
CA ILE A 319 -5.38 11.58 -8.31
C ILE A 319 -3.91 11.97 -8.40
N GLY A 320 -3.24 11.56 -9.49
CA GLY A 320 -1.80 11.79 -9.66
C GLY A 320 -1.47 13.16 -10.24
N THR A 321 -1.04 14.11 -9.40
CA THR A 321 -0.54 15.42 -9.82
C THR A 321 0.66 15.83 -8.95
N LYS A 322 1.47 16.80 -9.42
CA LYS A 322 2.56 17.38 -8.62
C LYS A 322 2.06 17.91 -7.25
N ASN A 323 0.82 18.39 -7.20
CA ASN A 323 0.18 18.86 -5.97
C ASN A 323 -0.04 17.70 -4.99
N THR A 324 -0.70 16.62 -5.43
CA THR A 324 -1.03 15.49 -4.55
C THR A 324 0.23 14.73 -4.12
N TYR A 325 1.20 14.53 -5.00
CA TYR A 325 2.47 13.87 -4.64
C TYR A 325 3.20 14.56 -3.49
N THR A 326 3.18 15.89 -3.46
CA THR A 326 3.71 16.65 -2.35
C THR A 326 2.84 16.49 -1.09
N LYS A 327 1.52 16.64 -1.22
CA LYS A 327 0.59 16.60 -0.08
C LYS A 327 0.61 15.26 0.65
N VAL A 328 0.74 14.14 -0.07
CA VAL A 328 0.80 12.79 0.54
C VAL A 328 2.08 12.52 1.33
N GLN A 329 3.06 13.42 1.28
CA GLN A 329 4.28 13.33 2.10
C GLN A 329 4.25 14.28 3.31
N GLY A 330 3.32 15.24 3.29
CA GLY A 330 3.20 16.28 4.30
C GLY A 330 2.59 15.82 5.62
N ILE A 331 2.54 16.75 6.57
CA ILE A 331 2.08 16.49 7.93
C ILE A 331 0.58 16.13 8.03
N LYS A 332 -0.26 16.79 7.23
CA LYS A 332 -1.71 16.49 7.20
C LYS A 332 -1.94 15.03 6.83
N ASN A 333 -1.18 14.53 5.85
CA ASN A 333 -1.27 13.13 5.44
C ASN A 333 -0.69 12.18 6.50
N ALA A 334 0.30 12.58 7.28
CA ALA A 334 0.78 11.78 8.41
C ALA A 334 -0.35 11.50 9.43
N ALA A 335 -1.15 12.51 9.76
CA ALA A 335 -2.32 12.35 10.64
C ALA A 335 -3.47 11.58 9.98
N TYR A 336 -3.66 11.74 8.67
CA TYR A 336 -4.58 10.91 7.87
C TYR A 336 -4.19 9.42 7.94
N ILE A 337 -2.93 9.09 7.66
CA ILE A 337 -2.36 7.73 7.71
C ILE A 337 -2.58 7.10 9.07
N ALA A 338 -2.17 7.77 10.16
CA ALA A 338 -2.32 7.23 11.50
C ALA A 338 -3.80 6.99 11.86
N SER A 339 -4.69 7.91 11.49
CA SER A 339 -6.13 7.75 11.69
C SER A 339 -6.67 6.54 10.92
N THR A 340 -6.31 6.41 9.63
CA THR A 340 -6.74 5.30 8.76
C THR A 340 -6.25 3.96 9.29
N LEU A 341 -4.98 3.85 9.69
CA LEU A 341 -4.42 2.63 10.27
C LEU A 341 -5.14 2.21 11.57
N ILE A 342 -5.52 3.19 12.41
CA ILE A 342 -6.34 2.94 13.61
C ILE A 342 -7.76 2.50 13.22
N TYR A 343 -8.41 3.19 12.28
CA TYR A 343 -9.76 2.84 11.82
C TYR A 343 -9.82 1.44 11.22
N MET A 344 -8.80 1.03 10.48
CA MET A 344 -8.69 -0.32 9.95
C MET A 344 -8.68 -1.38 11.05
N GLN A 345 -8.33 -1.06 12.30
CA GLN A 345 -8.44 -2.01 13.42
C GLN A 345 -9.90 -2.31 13.81
N TYR A 346 -10.88 -1.49 13.42
CA TYR A 346 -12.28 -1.60 13.87
C TYR A 346 -13.25 -2.00 12.75
N MET A 347 -12.76 -2.53 11.64
CA MET A 347 -13.56 -3.00 10.51
C MET A 347 -12.93 -4.24 9.86
N LYS A 348 -13.66 -4.98 9.00
CA LYS A 348 -13.12 -6.16 8.31
C LYS A 348 -12.21 -5.75 7.13
N ALA A 349 -10.97 -5.45 7.47
CA ALA A 349 -9.81 -5.61 6.59
C ALA A 349 -8.74 -6.40 7.34
N ASP A 350 -8.41 -7.57 6.80
CA ASP A 350 -7.44 -8.49 7.39
C ASP A 350 -6.01 -8.03 7.07
N ARG A 351 -5.82 -7.39 5.91
CA ARG A 351 -4.57 -6.76 5.49
C ARG A 351 -4.86 -5.48 4.71
N ALA A 352 -3.88 -4.58 4.67
CA ALA A 352 -3.95 -3.40 3.84
C ALA A 352 -2.57 -3.00 3.28
N TYR A 353 -2.58 -2.35 2.13
CA TYR A 353 -1.39 -1.96 1.38
C TYR A 353 -1.50 -0.49 0.97
N TYR A 354 -0.69 0.38 1.57
CA TYR A 354 -0.64 1.79 1.21
C TYR A 354 0.00 1.97 -0.16
N TYR A 355 -0.60 2.80 -1.02
CA TYR A 355 -0.03 3.14 -2.33
C TYR A 355 0.62 4.53 -2.25
N ARG A 356 1.94 4.64 -2.10
CA ARG A 356 2.95 3.57 -2.10
C ARG A 356 4.13 3.86 -1.16
N GLY A 357 4.86 2.82 -0.80
CA GLY A 357 5.87 2.86 0.25
C GLY A 357 7.26 3.34 -0.18
N ASP A 358 7.54 3.46 -1.48
CA ASP A 358 8.87 3.78 -2.01
C ASP A 358 9.01 5.27 -2.40
N GLY A 359 9.99 5.59 -3.26
CA GLY A 359 10.28 6.95 -3.72
C GLY A 359 9.61 7.33 -5.04
N LEU A 360 8.72 6.52 -5.61
CA LEU A 360 8.00 6.89 -6.84
C LEU A 360 6.95 7.97 -6.56
N SER A 361 6.25 8.46 -7.59
CA SER A 361 5.03 9.26 -7.43
C SER A 361 4.06 8.62 -6.43
N PHE A 362 3.43 9.44 -5.58
CA PHE A 362 2.69 9.04 -4.36
C PHE A 362 3.50 8.37 -3.24
N GLY A 363 4.79 8.17 -3.45
CA GLY A 363 5.69 7.50 -2.52
C GLY A 363 5.83 8.20 -1.18
N LEU A 364 6.12 7.42 -0.15
CA LEU A 364 6.43 7.93 1.19
C LEU A 364 7.75 8.72 1.25
N PHE A 365 8.60 8.65 0.23
CA PHE A 365 9.93 9.27 0.22
C PHE A 365 10.12 10.24 -0.95
N ASN A 366 10.92 11.28 -0.73
CA ASN A 366 11.21 12.31 -1.70
C ASN A 366 12.69 12.72 -1.66
N ASP A 367 13.12 13.50 -2.65
CA ASP A 367 14.51 13.91 -2.82
C ASP A 367 14.83 15.26 -2.16
N GLN A 368 14.05 15.64 -1.14
CA GLN A 368 14.13 16.94 -0.51
C GLN A 368 15.43 17.10 0.31
N PRO A 369 16.24 18.15 0.07
CA PRO A 369 17.36 18.49 0.94
C PRO A 369 16.90 18.83 2.36
N ASN A 370 17.73 18.53 3.34
CA ASN A 370 17.47 18.89 4.72
C ASN A 370 17.49 20.43 4.88
N PRO A 371 16.48 21.02 5.54
CA PRO A 371 16.37 22.48 5.65
C PRO A 371 17.47 23.13 6.51
N LYS A 372 18.10 22.38 7.43
CA LYS A 372 19.18 22.86 8.30
C LYS A 372 20.57 22.63 7.70
N ASN A 373 20.73 21.57 6.91
CA ASN A 373 21.96 21.27 6.19
C ASN A 373 21.62 20.79 4.78
N PRO A 374 21.54 21.71 3.79
CA PRO A 374 21.18 21.36 2.42
C PRO A 374 22.13 20.36 1.73
N ASN A 375 23.30 20.08 2.30
CA ASN A 375 24.24 19.09 1.77
C ASN A 375 23.84 17.63 2.09
N ILE A 376 22.85 17.42 2.96
CA ILE A 376 22.29 16.11 3.25
C ILE A 376 20.80 16.09 2.89
N LYS A 377 20.30 14.94 2.43
CA LYS A 377 18.88 14.76 2.13
C LYS A 377 18.08 14.49 3.41
N ASN A 378 16.80 14.78 3.41
CA ASN A 378 15.91 14.24 4.43
C ASN A 378 15.96 12.72 4.40
N PHE A 379 15.98 12.09 5.58
CA PHE A 379 15.99 10.64 5.69
C PHE A 379 14.59 10.04 5.42
N CYS A 380 13.54 10.80 5.76
CA CYS A 380 12.15 10.38 5.68
C CYS A 380 11.21 11.58 5.48
N THR A 381 9.92 11.33 5.32
CA THR A 381 8.86 12.35 5.32
C THR A 381 8.00 12.23 6.59
N TYR A 382 7.15 13.21 6.86
CA TYR A 382 6.20 13.12 7.96
C TYR A 382 5.27 11.90 7.82
N SER A 383 4.87 11.57 6.59
CA SER A 383 4.04 10.40 6.32
C SER A 383 4.77 9.08 6.59
N ALA A 384 6.06 8.97 6.26
CA ALA A 384 6.87 7.80 6.62
C ALA A 384 7.04 7.65 8.14
N GLN A 385 7.22 8.76 8.87
CA GLN A 385 7.26 8.74 10.34
C GLN A 385 5.95 8.18 10.94
N SER A 386 4.80 8.42 10.30
CA SER A 386 3.50 7.90 10.74
C SER A 386 3.45 6.37 10.73
N PHE A 387 3.97 5.75 9.66
CA PHE A 387 4.15 4.30 9.59
C PHE A 387 5.07 3.77 10.69
N SER A 388 6.19 4.44 10.95
CA SER A 388 7.09 4.02 12.03
C SER A 388 6.43 4.13 13.41
N LEU A 389 5.68 5.19 13.70
CA LEU A 389 4.95 5.29 14.97
C LEU A 389 3.90 4.19 15.12
N PHE A 390 3.18 3.83 14.04
CA PHE A 390 2.26 2.71 14.05
C PHE A 390 2.97 1.36 14.24
N ALA A 391 4.13 1.15 13.61
CA ALA A 391 4.92 -0.07 13.76
C ALA A 391 5.31 -0.36 15.22
N ARG A 392 5.51 0.70 16.03
CA ARG A 392 5.78 0.54 17.47
C ARG A 392 4.60 -0.01 18.26
N MET A 393 3.38 0.05 17.73
CA MET A 393 2.21 -0.56 18.36
C MET A 393 2.29 -2.10 18.36
N PHE A 394 3.09 -2.71 17.47
CA PHE A 394 3.33 -4.16 17.51
C PHE A 394 4.17 -4.61 18.72
N GLU A 395 4.87 -3.69 19.41
CA GLU A 395 5.55 -3.98 20.69
C GLU A 395 4.55 -4.31 21.81
N THR A 396 3.29 -3.91 21.66
CA THR A 396 2.21 -4.09 22.62
C THR A 396 0.95 -4.50 21.86
N PRO A 397 0.80 -5.73 21.35
CA PRO A 397 -0.16 -6.02 20.29
C PRO A 397 -1.63 -6.10 20.73
N TYR A 398 -1.95 -6.06 22.03
CA TYR A 398 -3.33 -6.25 22.48
C TYR A 398 -4.07 -4.94 22.69
N ILE A 399 -5.12 -4.73 21.90
CA ILE A 399 -5.96 -3.53 21.95
C ILE A 399 -6.79 -3.51 23.24
N LEU A 400 -6.72 -2.41 23.98
CA LEU A 400 -7.52 -2.17 25.18
C LEU A 400 -8.92 -1.70 24.83
N SER A 401 -9.93 -2.18 25.57
CA SER A 401 -11.31 -1.67 25.47
C SER A 401 -11.38 -0.22 25.90
N GLY A 402 -12.05 0.62 25.12
CA GLY A 402 -12.22 2.03 25.45
C GLY A 402 -13.23 2.78 24.58
N ASN A 403 -13.35 4.08 24.84
CA ASN A 403 -14.25 4.96 24.10
C ASN A 403 -13.74 5.18 22.67
N ARG A 404 -14.56 4.83 21.68
CA ARG A 404 -14.27 4.96 20.24
C ARG A 404 -15.09 6.09 19.64
N ASP A 405 -14.77 7.32 20.02
CA ASP A 405 -15.46 8.50 19.50
C ASP A 405 -14.82 9.03 18.22
N PHE A 406 -15.11 8.35 17.10
CA PHE A 406 -14.64 8.72 15.76
C PHE A 406 -15.43 9.89 15.15
N SER A 407 -16.17 10.66 15.93
CA SER A 407 -16.83 11.90 15.46
C SER A 407 -15.96 13.14 15.67
N THR A 408 -14.83 12.99 16.35
CA THR A 408 -14.07 14.09 16.96
C THR A 408 -12.96 14.66 16.07
N GLY A 409 -12.45 13.87 15.12
CA GLY A 409 -11.17 14.11 14.44
C GLY A 409 -9.94 13.75 15.27
N LEU A 410 -10.15 13.28 16.50
CA LEU A 410 -9.13 12.75 17.38
C LEU A 410 -9.28 11.23 17.45
N THR A 411 -8.30 10.52 16.89
CA THR A 411 -8.33 9.05 16.82
C THR A 411 -7.25 8.50 17.74
N VAL A 412 -7.65 7.71 18.74
CA VAL A 412 -6.74 7.17 19.77
C VAL A 412 -6.86 5.66 19.84
N LEU A 413 -5.73 4.97 19.79
CA LEU A 413 -5.61 3.53 19.99
C LEU A 413 -4.63 3.27 21.13
N ALA A 414 -5.05 2.51 22.13
CA ALA A 414 -4.19 2.08 23.23
C ALA A 414 -4.04 0.57 23.20
N THR A 415 -2.81 0.09 23.33
CA THR A 415 -2.49 -1.33 23.28
C THR A 415 -1.48 -1.73 24.36
N GLU A 416 -1.55 -2.97 24.84
CA GLU A 416 -0.68 -3.53 25.88
C GLU A 416 0.10 -4.75 25.40
N ASN A 417 1.23 -5.05 26.03
CA ASN A 417 1.96 -6.30 25.82
C ASN A 417 1.36 -7.46 26.61
N ASP A 418 1.86 -8.68 26.36
CA ASP A 418 1.47 -9.90 27.06
C ASP A 418 1.65 -9.80 28.58
N GLU A 419 2.77 -9.22 29.04
CA GLU A 419 3.08 -9.08 30.46
C GLU A 419 2.23 -8.00 31.15
N GLY A 420 1.52 -7.18 30.39
CA GLY A 420 0.69 -6.09 30.90
C GLY A 420 1.48 -4.93 31.55
N ASN A 421 2.81 -4.95 31.49
CA ASN A 421 3.68 -3.94 32.07
C ASN A 421 4.11 -2.85 31.07
N LYS A 422 3.69 -2.93 29.81
CA LYS A 422 3.95 -1.91 28.79
C LYS A 422 2.68 -1.56 28.04
N ILE A 423 2.47 -0.26 27.81
CA ILE A 423 1.34 0.26 27.04
C ILE A 423 1.87 1.26 26.01
N ASN A 424 1.54 1.06 24.74
CA ASN A 424 1.68 2.11 23.73
C ASN A 424 0.32 2.70 23.40
N ILE A 425 0.30 4.02 23.19
CA ILE A 425 -0.89 4.76 22.80
C ILE A 425 -0.53 5.59 21.58
N LEU A 426 -1.20 5.35 20.46
CA LEU A 426 -1.09 6.18 19.26
C LEU A 426 -2.30 7.10 19.19
N ALA A 427 -2.04 8.40 19.11
CA ALA A 427 -3.06 9.42 18.96
C ALA A 427 -2.80 10.28 17.71
N ALA A 428 -3.79 10.33 16.82
CA ALA A 428 -3.77 11.16 15.62
C ALA A 428 -4.84 12.24 15.73
N ASN A 429 -4.47 13.48 15.44
CA ASN A 429 -5.40 14.60 15.36
C ASN A 429 -5.51 15.07 13.92
N TYR A 430 -6.62 14.76 13.27
CA TYR A 430 -6.88 15.09 11.88
C TYR A 430 -8.19 15.86 11.76
N LYS A 431 -8.18 16.97 11.02
CA LYS A 431 -9.36 17.74 10.66
C LYS A 431 -9.64 17.49 9.19
N VAL A 432 -10.90 17.18 8.82
CA VAL A 432 -11.27 16.88 7.43
C VAL A 432 -10.81 18.02 6.53
N ASP A 433 -10.13 17.65 5.45
CA ASP A 433 -9.58 18.58 4.48
C ASP A 433 -9.68 17.96 3.07
N GLU A 434 -10.73 18.31 2.34
CA GLU A 434 -10.97 17.86 0.96
C GLU A 434 -9.82 18.29 0.03
N SER A 435 -9.17 19.43 0.32
CA SER A 435 -8.02 19.89 -0.45
C SER A 435 -6.83 18.94 -0.37
N LEU A 436 -6.77 18.04 0.62
CA LEU A 436 -5.75 16.99 0.70
C LEU A 436 -5.85 16.03 -0.49
N ALA A 437 -7.07 15.68 -0.88
CA ALA A 437 -7.36 14.69 -1.91
C ALA A 437 -7.45 15.29 -3.33
N ASP A 438 -7.82 16.58 -3.45
CA ASP A 438 -8.02 17.25 -4.74
C ASP A 438 -6.72 17.45 -5.53
N GLY A 439 -6.67 16.98 -6.77
CA GLY A 439 -5.54 17.15 -7.69
C GLY A 439 -5.19 18.60 -8.04
N ASN A 440 -6.17 19.51 -7.96
CA ASN A 440 -6.05 20.90 -8.39
C ASN A 440 -5.63 21.84 -7.25
N SER A 441 -5.96 21.49 -6.01
CA SER A 441 -5.56 22.24 -4.82
C SER A 441 -4.05 22.19 -4.60
N ALA A 442 -3.39 23.33 -4.76
CA ALA A 442 -1.94 23.47 -4.55
C ALA A 442 -1.56 23.37 -3.06
N PRO A 443 -0.42 22.73 -2.74
CA PRO A 443 0.16 22.77 -1.40
C PRO A 443 0.82 24.13 -1.13
N ASP A 444 1.05 24.43 0.15
CA ASP A 444 1.79 25.63 0.57
C ASP A 444 3.26 25.60 0.12
N TYR A 445 3.82 24.40 -0.09
CA TYR A 445 5.20 24.17 -0.50
C TYR A 445 5.28 22.88 -1.32
N PHE A 446 6.08 22.87 -2.39
CA PHE A 446 6.36 21.67 -3.19
C PHE A 446 7.64 20.98 -2.73
N TYR A 447 7.55 19.70 -2.37
CA TYR A 447 8.73 18.90 -2.08
C TYR A 447 9.43 18.48 -3.38
N GLN A 448 10.75 18.56 -3.40
CA GLN A 448 11.55 17.97 -4.47
C GLN A 448 11.36 16.45 -4.47
N GLN A 449 10.87 15.90 -5.57
CA GLN A 449 10.56 14.48 -5.72
C GLN A 449 11.74 13.72 -6.34
N TYR A 450 11.84 12.42 -6.07
CA TYR A 450 12.60 11.54 -6.96
C TYR A 450 11.86 11.40 -8.29
N TYR A 451 12.62 11.27 -9.37
CA TYR A 451 12.08 10.98 -10.68
C TYR A 451 13.14 10.22 -11.49
N LEU A 452 12.70 9.66 -12.62
CA LEU A 452 13.54 8.87 -13.50
C LEU A 452 14.72 9.71 -14.05
N ASP A 453 15.95 9.25 -13.91
CA ASP A 453 17.13 9.95 -14.46
C ASP A 453 17.13 9.87 -15.99
N THR A 454 16.67 10.96 -16.61
CA THR A 454 16.52 11.08 -18.07
C THR A 454 17.82 11.36 -18.81
N SER A 455 18.95 11.52 -18.11
CA SER A 455 20.25 11.63 -18.76
C SER A 455 20.78 10.29 -19.30
N LEU A 456 20.16 9.20 -18.87
CA LEU A 456 20.51 7.83 -19.24
C LEU A 456 19.50 7.26 -20.24
N THR A 457 19.99 6.41 -21.13
CA THR A 457 19.18 5.60 -22.05
C THR A 457 19.39 4.12 -21.73
N LEU A 458 18.48 3.25 -22.17
CA LEU A 458 18.62 1.81 -21.98
C LEU A 458 19.97 1.27 -22.46
N ASN A 459 20.48 1.75 -23.60
CA ASN A 459 21.75 1.32 -24.18
C ASN A 459 22.98 1.71 -23.32
N GLN A 460 22.84 2.72 -22.46
CA GLN A 460 23.89 3.13 -21.52
C GLN A 460 23.83 2.34 -20.20
N LEU A 461 22.79 1.55 -19.96
CA LEU A 461 22.61 0.74 -18.75
C LEU A 461 23.13 -0.71 -18.91
N THR A 462 24.23 -0.88 -19.65
CA THR A 462 24.79 -2.19 -20.04
C THR A 462 26.07 -2.57 -19.29
N ASP A 463 26.60 -1.66 -18.46
CA ASP A 463 27.73 -1.94 -17.59
C ASP A 463 27.36 -2.97 -16.49
N ALA A 464 28.37 -3.58 -15.87
CA ALA A 464 28.16 -4.63 -14.88
C ALA A 464 27.35 -4.18 -13.66
N TRP A 465 27.51 -2.92 -13.24
CA TRP A 465 26.77 -2.38 -12.10
C TRP A 465 25.30 -2.18 -12.46
N SER A 466 25.00 -1.48 -13.57
CA SER A 466 23.62 -1.23 -14.01
C SER A 466 22.85 -2.52 -14.26
N LYS A 467 23.48 -3.51 -14.92
CA LYS A 467 22.86 -4.82 -15.16
C LYS A 467 22.48 -5.53 -13.86
N ASN A 468 23.39 -5.56 -12.88
CA ASN A 468 23.11 -6.18 -11.59
C ASN A 468 22.06 -5.41 -10.79
N LYS A 469 22.11 -4.08 -10.85
CA LYS A 469 21.23 -3.20 -10.09
C LYS A 469 19.77 -3.28 -10.54
N TRP A 470 19.55 -3.34 -11.85
CA TRP A 470 18.24 -3.09 -12.45
C TRP A 470 17.74 -4.20 -13.37
N PHE A 471 18.59 -5.13 -13.77
CA PHE A 471 18.27 -6.13 -14.80
C PHE A 471 18.68 -7.55 -14.40
N GLY A 472 18.88 -7.82 -13.10
CA GLY A 472 19.22 -9.15 -12.59
C GLY A 472 20.48 -9.76 -13.23
N GLY A 473 21.42 -8.92 -13.66
CA GLY A 473 22.65 -9.31 -14.35
C GLY A 473 22.49 -9.60 -15.84
N VAL A 474 21.30 -9.41 -16.41
CA VAL A 474 21.02 -9.58 -17.84
C VAL A 474 21.33 -8.28 -18.58
N ASP A 475 21.89 -8.40 -19.79
CA ASP A 475 22.04 -7.25 -20.69
C ASP A 475 20.67 -6.90 -21.29
N PRO A 476 20.11 -5.72 -20.96
CA PRO A 476 18.76 -5.37 -21.41
C PRO A 476 18.67 -5.23 -22.94
N THR A 477 19.77 -4.94 -23.64
CA THR A 477 19.78 -4.76 -25.11
C THR A 477 19.65 -6.07 -25.88
N THR A 478 19.80 -7.21 -25.20
CA THR A 478 19.67 -8.55 -25.79
C THR A 478 18.25 -9.11 -25.73
N ILE A 479 17.33 -8.41 -25.07
CA ILE A 479 15.94 -8.82 -24.93
C ILE A 479 15.12 -8.21 -26.05
N HIS A 480 14.36 -9.06 -26.74
CA HIS A 480 13.38 -8.67 -27.74
C HIS A 480 11.99 -9.05 -27.25
N THR A 481 11.01 -8.21 -27.57
CA THR A 481 9.62 -8.41 -27.14
C THR A 481 8.67 -8.27 -28.33
N ASP A 482 7.59 -9.02 -28.30
CA ASP A 482 6.40 -8.85 -29.15
C ASP A 482 5.16 -8.97 -28.26
N ASN A 483 5.01 -7.96 -27.40
CA ASN A 483 3.81 -7.77 -26.58
C ASN A 483 2.88 -6.69 -27.15
N THR A 484 3.09 -6.28 -28.41
CA THR A 484 2.27 -5.25 -29.06
C THR A 484 0.81 -5.67 -29.05
N VAL A 485 -0.07 -4.81 -28.52
CA VAL A 485 -1.52 -5.01 -28.52
C VAL A 485 -2.19 -3.82 -29.19
N VAL A 486 -3.11 -4.10 -30.12
CA VAL A 486 -3.88 -3.07 -30.82
C VAL A 486 -4.75 -2.36 -29.79
N GLN A 487 -4.51 -1.08 -29.57
CA GLN A 487 -5.32 -0.27 -28.66
C GLN A 487 -6.62 0.10 -29.34
N ASN A 488 -7.73 -0.42 -28.84
CA ASN A 488 -9.06 -0.07 -29.32
C ASN A 488 -9.49 1.27 -28.73
N GLU A 489 -10.54 1.88 -29.30
CA GLU A 489 -11.15 3.04 -28.66
C GLU A 489 -11.61 2.68 -27.24
N ILE A 490 -11.48 3.64 -26.32
CA ILE A 490 -11.91 3.42 -24.95
C ILE A 490 -13.41 3.18 -24.92
N VAL A 491 -13.80 2.03 -24.39
CA VAL A 491 -15.19 1.77 -24.05
C VAL A 491 -15.56 2.68 -22.89
N LYS A 492 -16.43 3.66 -23.13
CA LYS A 492 -16.91 4.59 -22.09
C LYS A 492 -17.62 3.80 -21.00
N LYS A 493 -16.99 3.71 -19.84
CA LYS A 493 -17.65 3.18 -18.65
C LYS A 493 -18.46 4.27 -17.96
N PHE A 494 -19.43 3.78 -17.19
CA PHE A 494 -20.47 4.44 -16.40
C PHE A 494 -20.13 5.84 -15.86
N PRO A 495 -21.14 6.72 -15.68
CA PRO A 495 -20.94 8.09 -15.21
C PRO A 495 -20.24 8.17 -13.83
N ASP A 496 -19.59 9.31 -13.56
CA ASP A 496 -18.79 9.62 -12.36
C ASP A 496 -19.58 9.61 -11.02
N ASP A 497 -20.83 9.12 -10.99
CA ASP A 497 -21.70 9.13 -9.80
C ASP A 497 -21.42 8.00 -8.78
N ASN A 498 -20.40 7.17 -9.05
CA ASN A 498 -20.01 6.02 -8.21
C ASN A 498 -18.99 6.35 -7.10
N MET A 499 -18.57 7.61 -7.01
CA MET A 499 -17.70 8.08 -5.93
C MET A 499 -18.40 7.99 -4.57
N LEU A 500 -17.63 7.67 -3.52
CA LEU A 500 -18.14 7.70 -2.15
C LEU A 500 -18.75 9.08 -1.86
N LYS A 501 -20.05 9.10 -1.59
CA LYS A 501 -20.73 10.34 -1.20
C LYS A 501 -20.08 10.89 0.06
N VAL A 502 -19.68 12.16 0.00
CA VAL A 502 -19.11 12.88 1.13
C VAL A 502 -20.06 12.78 2.32
N LYS A 503 -19.60 12.20 3.42
CA LYS A 503 -20.31 12.31 4.70
C LYS A 503 -19.80 13.56 5.38
N THR A 504 -20.67 14.55 5.56
CA THR A 504 -20.30 15.80 6.24
C THR A 504 -19.89 15.51 7.68
N ARG A 505 -18.60 15.68 7.99
CA ARG A 505 -18.04 15.59 9.35
C ARG A 505 -17.20 16.84 9.60
N ASN A 506 -17.39 17.50 10.73
CA ASN A 506 -16.76 18.80 11.02
C ASN A 506 -15.50 18.70 11.90
N TYR A 507 -15.35 17.60 12.65
CA TYR A 507 -14.20 17.33 13.53
C TYR A 507 -13.85 18.52 14.45
N ASN A 508 -14.87 19.15 15.03
CA ASN A 508 -14.69 20.33 15.90
C ASN A 508 -13.85 20.08 17.15
N ASN A 509 -13.66 18.82 17.56
CA ASN A 509 -12.80 18.49 18.70
C ASN A 509 -11.31 18.43 18.33
N SER A 510 -10.93 18.45 17.05
CA SER A 510 -9.53 18.53 16.62
C SER A 510 -8.82 19.80 17.13
N ASP A 511 -9.56 20.87 17.42
CA ASP A 511 -8.98 22.09 18.00
C ASP A 511 -8.67 21.96 19.50
N GLN A 512 -8.97 20.80 20.11
CA GLN A 512 -8.68 20.48 21.51
C GLN A 512 -7.44 19.60 21.62
N GLY A 513 -6.76 19.66 22.77
CA GLY A 513 -5.74 18.66 23.11
C GLY A 513 -6.38 17.33 23.51
N ILE A 514 -5.56 16.36 23.90
CA ILE A 514 -6.00 15.01 24.25
C ILE A 514 -5.79 14.77 25.74
N THR A 515 -6.73 14.07 26.36
CA THR A 515 -6.54 13.44 27.66
C THR A 515 -6.83 11.96 27.54
N VAL A 516 -5.84 11.11 27.82
CA VAL A 516 -6.02 9.66 27.86
C VAL A 516 -6.11 9.21 29.30
N VAL A 517 -7.12 8.40 29.59
CA VAL A 517 -7.38 7.82 30.89
C VAL A 517 -7.32 6.30 30.75
N ILE A 518 -6.47 5.65 31.55
CA ILE A 518 -6.45 4.19 31.64
C ILE A 518 -6.90 3.81 33.05
N ASN A 519 -8.10 3.22 33.13
CA ASN A 519 -8.67 2.73 34.37
C ASN A 519 -8.10 1.35 34.72
N HIS A 520 -8.08 1.06 36.03
CA HIS A 520 -7.58 -0.20 36.58
C HIS A 520 -6.11 -0.45 36.23
N ILE A 521 -5.28 0.59 36.32
CA ILE A 521 -3.90 0.51 35.86
C ILE A 521 -3.10 -0.59 36.60
N GLY A 522 -3.36 -0.84 37.88
CA GLY A 522 -2.71 -1.91 38.65
C GLY A 522 -1.25 -1.64 39.03
N TYR A 523 -0.72 -0.47 38.66
CA TYR A 523 0.67 -0.06 38.90
C TYR A 523 0.74 1.28 39.65
N LYS A 524 1.85 1.49 40.37
CA LYS A 524 2.07 2.71 41.17
C LYS A 524 3.07 3.66 40.54
N LYS A 525 4.00 3.14 39.73
CA LYS A 525 5.00 3.94 39.02
C LYS A 525 4.94 3.67 37.53
N PHE A 526 5.41 4.65 36.77
CA PHE A 526 5.52 4.58 35.32
C PHE A 526 6.78 5.31 34.85
N LYS A 527 7.26 4.94 33.66
CA LYS A 527 8.09 5.80 32.81
C LYS A 527 7.31 6.06 31.55
N VAL A 528 7.34 7.31 31.08
CA VAL A 528 6.70 7.70 29.83
C VAL A 528 7.73 8.27 28.88
N LYS A 529 7.61 7.92 27.59
CA LYS A 529 8.20 8.68 26.50
C LYS A 529 7.11 9.06 25.52
N ALA A 530 7.17 10.28 24.99
CA ALA A 530 6.25 10.74 23.98
C ALA A 530 7.02 11.23 22.75
N TYR A 531 6.63 10.78 21.56
CA TYR A 531 7.22 11.19 20.29
C TYR A 531 6.15 11.78 19.40
N ARG A 532 6.39 12.96 18.83
CA ARG A 532 5.37 13.67 18.06
C ARG A 532 5.84 14.09 16.67
N ILE A 533 5.03 13.73 15.69
CA ILE A 533 5.04 14.33 14.35
C ILE A 533 4.32 15.68 14.46
N GLN A 534 5.03 16.74 14.15
CA GLN A 534 4.53 18.12 14.15
C GLN A 534 5.29 18.96 13.12
N GLU A 535 4.66 20.04 12.65
CA GLU A 535 5.22 20.89 11.61
C GLU A 535 6.58 21.45 12.05
N GLY A 536 7.56 21.46 11.15
CA GLY A 536 8.93 21.86 11.46
C GLY A 536 9.72 20.84 12.33
N GLY A 537 9.13 19.69 12.67
CA GLY A 537 9.85 18.57 13.29
C GLY A 537 10.95 18.02 12.39
N THR A 538 12.00 17.42 12.99
CA THR A 538 13.13 16.87 12.22
C THR A 538 12.71 15.68 11.34
N LEU A 539 13.28 15.61 10.15
CA LEU A 539 13.12 14.54 9.16
C LEU A 539 14.44 13.78 8.90
N GLU A 540 15.46 14.00 9.75
CA GLU A 540 16.79 13.34 9.68
C GLU A 540 16.76 11.87 10.12
N ARG A 541 15.65 11.41 10.69
CA ARG A 541 15.46 10.05 11.20
C ARG A 541 13.97 9.72 11.28
N MET A 542 13.66 8.43 11.26
CA MET A 542 12.28 7.95 11.28
C MET A 542 11.56 8.20 12.62
N THR A 543 12.29 8.19 13.74
CA THR A 543 11.71 8.53 15.04
C THR A 543 11.55 10.05 15.18
N PRO A 544 10.32 10.58 15.35
CA PRO A 544 10.09 12.01 15.53
C PRO A 544 10.73 12.56 16.81
N PRO A 545 10.82 13.89 16.98
CA PRO A 545 11.28 14.50 18.22
C PRO A 545 10.54 13.99 19.47
N GLU A 546 11.29 13.77 20.55
CA GLU A 546 10.73 13.49 21.85
C GLU A 546 10.11 14.76 22.45
N VAL A 547 8.86 14.65 22.94
CA VAL A 547 8.08 15.74 23.54
C VAL A 547 7.58 15.38 24.93
N THR A 548 8.22 14.43 25.61
CA THR A 548 7.82 13.94 26.94
C THR A 548 7.63 15.07 27.96
N ASN A 549 8.46 16.12 27.89
CA ASN A 549 8.36 17.30 28.76
C ASN A 549 7.09 18.14 28.55
N GLN A 550 6.33 17.90 27.48
CA GLN A 550 5.05 18.55 27.19
C GLN A 550 3.85 17.75 27.67
N ILE A 551 4.07 16.53 28.19
CA ILE A 551 3.01 15.59 28.57
C ILE A 551 2.93 15.52 30.08
N THR A 552 1.75 15.82 30.64
CA THR A 552 1.50 15.60 32.07
C THR A 552 0.95 14.19 32.27
N VAL A 553 1.63 13.35 33.04
CA VAL A 553 1.16 12.01 33.37
C VAL A 553 1.09 11.85 34.87
N SER A 554 0.01 11.26 35.38
CA SER A 554 -0.15 10.94 36.80
C SER A 554 -0.89 9.63 36.98
N ILE A 555 -0.66 8.99 38.14
CA ILE A 555 -1.48 7.88 38.62
C ILE A 555 -2.14 8.31 39.93
N SER A 556 -3.46 8.22 40.00
CA SER A 556 -4.22 8.41 41.23
C SER A 556 -5.46 7.51 41.20
N ASN A 557 -5.87 6.99 42.36
CA ASN A 557 -7.07 6.14 42.49
C ASN A 557 -7.13 4.98 41.46
N ASN A 558 -6.00 4.28 41.25
CA ASN A 558 -5.86 3.19 40.28
C ASN A 558 -6.18 3.58 38.82
N LYS A 559 -6.00 4.86 38.49
CA LYS A 559 -6.21 5.43 37.16
C LYS A 559 -4.98 6.20 36.72
N LEU A 560 -4.46 5.86 35.54
CA LEU A 560 -3.45 6.65 34.86
C LEU A 560 -4.15 7.73 34.04
N THR A 561 -3.71 8.97 34.18
CA THR A 561 -4.18 10.10 33.37
C THR A 561 -3.01 10.75 32.67
N LEU A 562 -3.08 10.81 31.35
CA LEU A 562 -2.13 11.48 30.46
C LEU A 562 -2.83 12.69 29.83
N VAL A 563 -2.24 13.87 29.95
CA VAL A 563 -2.76 15.12 29.39
C VAL A 563 -1.75 15.69 28.40
N ASP A 564 -2.21 15.89 27.17
CA ASP A 564 -1.46 16.47 26.08
C ASP A 564 -2.24 17.63 25.45
N ALA A 565 -1.99 18.84 25.93
CA ALA A 565 -2.59 20.05 25.39
C ALA A 565 -2.04 20.44 23.99
N MET A 566 -0.96 19.80 23.56
CA MET A 566 -0.23 20.13 22.33
C MET A 566 -0.50 19.17 21.18
N ALA A 567 -1.35 18.16 21.38
CA ALA A 567 -1.93 17.33 20.33
C ALA A 567 -2.92 18.14 19.47
N LYS A 568 -2.42 19.10 18.71
CA LYS A 568 -3.15 20.03 17.83
C LYS A 568 -3.47 19.39 16.47
N PRO A 569 -4.31 20.00 15.60
CA PRO A 569 -4.58 19.47 14.26
C PRO A 569 -3.31 19.16 13.48
N SER A 570 -3.32 18.06 12.73
CA SER A 570 -2.21 17.48 11.98
C SER A 570 -1.08 16.89 12.83
N THR A 571 -1.25 16.70 14.13
CA THR A 571 -0.24 16.01 14.95
C THR A 571 -0.51 14.51 15.07
N VAL A 572 0.55 13.73 15.17
CA VAL A 572 0.50 12.32 15.56
C VAL A 572 1.48 12.13 16.72
N THR A 573 0.98 11.60 17.83
CA THR A 573 1.81 11.36 19.03
C THR A 573 1.73 9.89 19.42
N LEU A 574 2.90 9.27 19.59
CA LEU A 574 3.04 7.98 20.26
C LEU A 574 3.44 8.23 21.71
N TYR A 575 2.67 7.70 22.65
CA TYR A 575 3.03 7.64 24.07
C TYR A 575 3.40 6.19 24.41
N SER A 576 4.61 5.97 24.90
CA SER A 576 5.10 4.67 25.33
C SER A 576 5.30 4.66 26.84
N LEU A 577 4.55 3.80 27.53
CA LEU A 577 4.46 3.71 28.98
C LEU A 577 5.04 2.38 29.44
N GLU A 578 6.06 2.43 30.29
CA GLU A 578 6.57 1.28 31.04
C GLU A 578 6.02 1.37 32.48
N LEU A 579 5.36 0.32 32.95
CA LEU A 579 4.63 0.28 34.22
C LEU A 579 5.39 -0.57 35.25
N MET A 580 5.44 -0.08 36.49
CA MET A 580 6.23 -0.70 37.57
C MET A 580 5.43 -0.76 38.87
N HIS A 581 5.51 -1.89 39.57
CA HIS A 581 4.81 -2.08 40.85
C HIS A 581 5.42 -1.28 42.01
N HIS A 582 6.73 -1.02 41.94
CA HIS A 582 7.51 -0.47 43.05
C HIS A 582 7.98 0.95 42.84
#